data_AF-A0A821SWF5-F1
#
_entry.id   AF-A0A821SWF5-F1
#
_cell.length_a   1.000
_cell.length_b   1.000
_cell.length_c   1.000
_cell.angle_alpha   90.00
_cell.angle_beta   90.00
_cell.angle_gamma   90.00
#
_symmetry.space_group_name_H-M   'P 1'
#
loop_
_entity.id
_entity.type
_entity.pdbx_description
1 polymer ?
#
loop_
_entity_poly.entity_id
_entity_poly.type
_entity_poly.pdbx_seq_one_letter_code
_entity_poly.pdbx_strand_id
1 'polypeptide(L)'
;MEAMQKIYLDTIGVKEANLKTMAESFKARYEDAQKKVESGQIKGEAELKALNDEIQNLQKEIQTEGEALDIYKQKIQNDLLAKQQELFKPVRDKVTKAIEDVAKDMKINFVFDKANGALIYGDKDSDITFKVLDKLK
;
A
#
# COMPACT_ATOMS: atom_id res chain seq x y z
N MET A 1 1.21 -3.12 -14.14
CA MET A 1 0.80 -3.31 -12.73
C MET A 1 1.78 -4.24 -12.02
N GLU A 2 2.08 -5.41 -12.60
CA GLU A 2 3.01 -6.40 -12.03
C GLU A 2 4.42 -5.87 -11.75
N ALA A 3 5.03 -5.12 -12.68
CA ALA A 3 6.37 -4.55 -12.47
C ALA A 3 6.42 -3.57 -11.28
N MET A 4 5.36 -2.77 -11.09
CA MET A 4 5.25 -1.83 -9.98
C MET A 4 5.07 -2.59 -8.65
N GLN A 5 4.19 -3.60 -8.64
CA GLN A 5 3.99 -4.47 -7.47
C GLN A 5 5.28 -5.18 -7.05
N LYS A 6 6.06 -5.66 -8.02
CA LYS A 6 7.36 -6.27 -7.76
C LYS A 6 8.34 -5.29 -7.10
N ILE A 7 8.48 -4.08 -7.62
CA ILE A 7 9.37 -3.05 -7.04
C ILE A 7 8.96 -2.72 -5.59
N TYR A 8 7.66 -2.65 -5.31
CA TYR A 8 7.17 -2.40 -3.96
C TYR A 8 7.51 -3.54 -2.99
N LEU A 9 7.29 -4.79 -3.40
CA LEU A 9 7.63 -5.96 -2.59
C LEU A 9 9.13 -6.05 -2.35
N ASP A 10 9.95 -5.82 -3.39
CA ASP A 10 11.41 -5.79 -3.28
C ASP A 10 11.85 -4.73 -2.27
N THR A 11 11.26 -3.52 -2.33
CA THR A 11 11.60 -2.40 -1.43
C THR A 11 11.16 -2.67 0.02
N ILE A 12 9.98 -3.25 0.23
CA ILE A 12 9.53 -3.69 1.56
C ILE A 12 10.51 -4.72 2.12
N GLY A 13 10.87 -5.73 1.31
CA GLY A 13 11.81 -6.77 1.73
C GLY A 13 13.17 -6.22 2.14
N VAL A 14 13.71 -5.24 1.40
CA VAL A 14 14.95 -4.54 1.78
C VAL A 14 14.81 -3.81 3.12
N LYS A 15 13.70 -3.08 3.32
CA LYS A 15 13.47 -2.36 4.59
C LYS A 15 13.28 -3.31 5.78
N GLU A 16 12.57 -4.41 5.59
CA GLU A 16 12.40 -5.45 6.62
C GLU A 16 13.74 -6.13 6.96
N ALA A 17 14.56 -6.41 5.96
CA ALA A 17 15.91 -6.95 6.17
C ALA A 17 16.79 -5.96 6.95
N ASN A 18 16.77 -4.68 6.60
CA ASN A 18 17.52 -3.64 7.31
C ASN A 18 17.07 -3.53 8.77
N LEU A 19 15.75 -3.49 9.03
CA LEU A 19 15.21 -3.47 10.39
C LEU A 19 15.63 -4.69 11.21
N LYS A 20 15.63 -5.87 10.60
CA LYS A 20 16.12 -7.09 11.24
C LYS A 20 17.60 -6.96 11.61
N THR A 21 18.44 -6.48 10.70
CA THR A 21 19.87 -6.25 10.98
C THR A 21 20.08 -5.21 12.09
N MET A 22 19.29 -4.14 12.11
CA MET A 22 19.35 -3.13 13.17
C MET A 22 18.95 -3.73 14.53
N ALA A 23 17.90 -4.54 14.58
CA ALA A 23 17.46 -5.22 15.79
C ALA A 23 18.52 -6.22 16.32
N GLU A 24 19.16 -6.96 15.43
CA GLU A 24 20.28 -7.86 15.76
C GLU A 24 21.48 -7.08 16.29
N SER A 25 21.85 -5.96 15.65
CA SER A 25 22.91 -5.07 16.11
C SER A 25 22.58 -4.48 17.48
N PHE A 26 21.36 -3.99 17.69
CA PHE A 26 20.90 -3.47 18.97
C PHE A 26 21.03 -4.51 20.07
N LYS A 27 20.55 -5.73 19.84
CA LYS A 27 20.69 -6.83 20.80
C LYS A 27 22.16 -7.11 21.14
N ALA A 28 23.02 -7.22 20.13
CA ALA A 28 24.44 -7.50 20.33
C ALA A 28 25.13 -6.39 21.13
N ARG A 29 24.88 -5.11 20.80
CA ARG A 29 25.45 -3.97 21.51
C ARG A 29 24.91 -3.85 22.93
N TYR A 30 23.64 -4.15 23.15
CA TYR A 30 23.04 -4.15 24.48
C TYR A 30 23.65 -5.23 25.38
N GLU A 31 23.84 -6.44 24.87
CA GLU A 31 24.49 -7.53 25.62
C GLU A 31 25.97 -7.22 25.93
N ASP A 32 26.70 -6.62 24.98
CA ASP A 32 28.08 -6.18 25.19
C ASP A 32 28.16 -5.03 26.21
N ALA A 33 27.25 -4.06 26.12
CA ALA A 33 27.10 -2.97 27.07
C ALA A 33 26.90 -3.49 28.50
N GLN A 34 25.97 -4.43 28.69
CA GLN A 34 25.71 -5.05 29.99
C GLN A 34 26.95 -5.75 30.56
N LYS A 35 27.64 -6.56 29.75
CA LYS A 35 28.86 -7.26 30.18
C LYS A 35 29.96 -6.30 30.64
N LYS A 36 30.18 -5.20 29.91
CA LYS A 36 31.21 -4.19 30.25
C LYS A 36 30.90 -3.46 31.56
N VAL A 37 29.62 -3.21 31.84
CA VAL A 37 29.17 -2.63 33.10
C VAL A 37 29.33 -3.63 34.25
N GLU A 38 28.88 -4.87 34.06
CA GLU A 38 28.98 -5.94 35.07
C GLU A 38 30.42 -6.32 35.41
N SER A 39 31.31 -6.38 34.42
CA SER A 39 32.73 -6.66 34.62
C SER A 39 33.48 -5.47 35.23
N GLY A 40 32.82 -4.31 35.38
CA GLY A 40 33.43 -3.09 35.88
C GLY A 40 34.49 -2.50 34.95
N GLN A 41 34.43 -2.81 33.65
CA GLN A 41 35.26 -2.18 32.63
C GLN A 41 34.80 -0.74 32.36
N ILE A 42 33.50 -0.49 32.51
CA ILE A 42 32.91 0.84 32.46
C ILE A 42 32.45 1.22 33.87
N LYS A 43 33.02 2.30 34.41
CA LYS A 43 32.71 2.81 35.75
C LYS A 43 32.57 4.32 35.79
N GLY A 44 33.10 5.02 34.79
CA GLY A 44 32.99 6.48 34.70
C GLY A 44 31.57 6.90 34.35
N GLU A 45 31.06 7.94 35.00
CA GLU A 45 29.75 8.52 34.73
C GLU A 45 29.60 8.95 33.26
N ALA A 46 30.68 9.51 32.67
CA ALA A 46 30.71 9.89 31.27
C ALA A 46 30.62 8.69 30.31
N GLU A 47 31.27 7.57 30.64
CA GLU A 47 31.25 6.35 29.82
C GLU A 47 29.88 5.66 29.89
N LEU A 48 29.27 5.61 31.08
CA LEU A 48 27.91 5.12 31.28
C LEU A 48 26.90 5.96 30.50
N LYS A 49 27.05 7.29 30.52
CA LYS A 49 26.19 8.19 29.74
C LYS A 49 26.33 7.93 28.24
N ALA A 50 27.57 7.85 27.73
CA ALA A 50 27.82 7.60 26.31
C ALA A 50 27.21 6.27 25.84
N LEU A 51 27.33 5.22 26.66
CA LEU A 51 26.75 3.91 26.38
C LEU A 51 25.21 3.95 26.34
N ASN A 52 24.59 4.64 27.30
CA ASN A 52 23.14 4.83 27.32
C ASN A 52 22.65 5.64 26.11
N ASP A 53 23.34 6.73 25.76
CA ASP A 53 23.01 7.55 24.59
C ASP A 53 23.09 6.71 23.30
N GLU A 54 24.11 5.84 23.17
CA GLU A 54 24.25 4.94 22.02
C GLU A 54 23.07 3.96 21.90
N ILE A 55 22.71 3.29 22.99
CA ILE A 55 21.58 2.35 23.01
C ILE A 55 20.26 3.07 22.71
N GLN A 56 20.04 4.25 23.28
CA GLN A 56 18.87 5.07 23.00
C GLN A 56 18.79 5.50 21.55
N ASN A 57 19.92 5.89 20.94
CA ASN A 57 19.96 6.27 19.53
C ASN A 57 19.62 5.08 18.63
N LEU A 58 20.19 3.90 18.89
CA LEU A 58 19.86 2.69 18.12
C LEU A 58 18.37 2.31 18.24
N GLN A 59 17.81 2.40 19.45
CA GLN A 59 16.39 2.17 19.67
C GLN A 59 15.53 3.17 18.86
N LYS A 60 15.91 4.45 18.88
CA LYS A 60 15.22 5.50 18.13
C LYS A 60 15.32 5.30 16.62
N GLU A 61 16.46 4.88 16.11
CA GLU A 61 16.65 4.56 14.69
C GLU A 61 15.76 3.39 14.27
N ILE A 62 15.71 2.31 15.06
CA ILE A 62 14.81 1.17 14.80
C ILE A 62 13.35 1.63 14.76
N GLN A 63 12.94 2.45 15.71
CA GLN A 63 11.58 2.98 15.75
C GLN A 63 11.28 3.84 14.50
N THR A 64 12.20 4.73 14.14
CA THR A 64 12.06 5.62 12.98
C THR A 64 11.95 4.83 11.67
N GLU A 65 12.79 3.83 11.47
CA GLU A 65 12.73 2.97 10.27
C GLU A 65 11.47 2.09 10.26
N GLY A 66 10.99 1.66 11.43
CA GLY A 66 9.72 0.94 11.57
C GLY A 66 8.53 1.80 11.13
N GLU A 67 8.44 3.02 11.66
CA GLU A 67 7.41 4.00 11.28
C GLU A 67 7.50 4.33 9.78
N ALA A 68 8.70 4.51 9.24
CA ALA A 68 8.91 4.76 7.82
C ALA A 68 8.44 3.59 6.94
N LEU A 69 8.64 2.34 7.39
CA LEU A 69 8.14 1.16 6.69
C LEU A 69 6.61 1.10 6.69
N ASP A 70 5.96 1.42 7.81
CA ASP A 70 4.50 1.41 7.90
C ASP A 70 3.88 2.49 7.01
N ILE A 71 4.43 3.70 7.02
CA ILE A 71 4.03 4.78 6.10
C ILE A 71 4.21 4.34 4.65
N TYR A 72 5.34 3.68 4.33
CA TYR A 72 5.60 3.19 2.99
C TYR A 72 4.57 2.13 2.56
N LYS A 73 4.22 1.18 3.44
CA LYS A 73 3.17 0.18 3.20
C LYS A 73 1.81 0.82 2.91
N GLN A 74 1.42 1.83 3.68
CA GLN A 74 0.18 2.59 3.45
C GLN A 74 0.21 3.34 2.12
N LYS A 75 1.33 4.01 1.80
CA LYS A 75 1.50 4.71 0.53
C LYS A 75 1.33 3.77 -0.66
N ILE A 76 1.90 2.57 -0.61
CA ILE A 76 1.78 1.57 -1.67
C ILE A 76 0.32 1.17 -1.91
N GLN A 77 -0.46 0.96 -0.84
CA GLN A 77 -1.88 0.61 -0.99
C GLN A 77 -2.65 1.70 -1.74
N ASN A 78 -2.40 2.96 -1.39
CA ASN A 78 -3.01 4.10 -2.07
C ASN A 78 -2.54 4.22 -3.53
N ASP A 79 -1.24 4.08 -3.78
CA ASP A 79 -0.67 4.14 -5.13
C ASP A 79 -1.25 3.04 -6.03
N LEU A 80 -1.44 1.82 -5.49
CA LEU A 80 -2.00 0.69 -6.24
C LEU A 80 -3.47 0.92 -6.59
N LEU A 81 -4.27 1.43 -5.64
CA LEU A 81 -5.67 1.79 -5.87
C LEU A 81 -5.79 2.90 -6.92
N ALA A 82 -4.97 3.94 -6.82
CA ALA A 82 -4.93 5.02 -7.80
C ALA A 82 -4.55 4.48 -9.19
N LYS A 83 -3.53 3.62 -9.28
CA LYS A 83 -3.12 3.04 -10.57
C LYS A 83 -4.19 2.12 -11.15
N GLN A 84 -4.89 1.36 -10.32
CA GLN A 84 -6.03 0.56 -10.74
C GLN A 84 -7.11 1.48 -11.34
N GLN A 85 -7.50 2.55 -10.64
CA GLN A 85 -8.48 3.51 -11.15
C GLN A 85 -8.05 4.14 -12.48
N GLU A 86 -6.79 4.55 -12.61
CA GLU A 86 -6.22 5.10 -13.84
C GLU A 86 -6.32 4.12 -15.01
N LEU A 87 -5.95 2.84 -14.80
CA LEU A 87 -6.01 1.80 -15.82
C LEU A 87 -7.45 1.43 -16.21
N PHE A 88 -8.38 1.46 -15.25
CA PHE A 88 -9.80 1.19 -15.51
C PHE A 88 -10.53 2.38 -16.13
N LYS A 89 -10.07 3.61 -15.93
CA LYS A 89 -10.70 4.82 -16.47
C LYS A 89 -10.98 4.74 -17.98
N PRO A 90 -10.01 4.44 -18.87
CA PRO A 90 -10.29 4.40 -20.31
C PRO A 90 -11.30 3.32 -20.69
N VAL A 91 -11.33 2.20 -19.97
CA VAL A 91 -12.34 1.14 -20.18
C VAL A 91 -13.72 1.66 -19.78
N ARG A 92 -13.83 2.31 -18.61
CA ARG A 92 -15.07 2.94 -18.15
C ARG A 92 -15.55 4.00 -19.13
N ASP A 93 -14.66 4.87 -19.60
CA ASP A 93 -15.00 5.92 -20.56
C ASP A 93 -15.54 5.31 -21.87
N LYS A 94 -14.92 4.24 -22.39
CA LYS A 94 -15.41 3.50 -23.58
C LYS A 94 -16.79 2.89 -23.34
N VAL A 95 -16.99 2.24 -22.19
CA VAL A 95 -18.28 1.64 -21.81
C VAL A 95 -19.37 2.71 -21.68
N THR A 96 -19.09 3.82 -20.99
CA THR A 96 -20.02 4.94 -20.87
C THR A 96 -20.40 5.48 -22.24
N LYS A 97 -19.42 5.63 -23.13
CA LYS A 97 -19.68 6.10 -24.50
C LYS A 97 -20.57 5.14 -25.29
N ALA A 98 -20.31 3.84 -25.21
CA ALA A 98 -21.15 2.82 -25.83
C ALA A 98 -22.58 2.79 -25.24
N ILE A 99 -22.73 2.99 -23.92
CA ILE A 99 -24.04 3.12 -23.26
C ILE A 99 -24.81 4.31 -23.84
N GLU A 100 -24.17 5.48 -23.94
CA GLU A 100 -24.80 6.69 -24.49
C GLU A 100 -25.26 6.48 -25.93
N ASP A 101 -24.44 5.84 -26.76
CA ASP A 101 -24.75 5.64 -28.17
C ASP A 101 -25.92 4.66 -28.34
N VAL A 102 -25.94 3.54 -27.61
CA VAL A 102 -27.09 2.60 -27.60
C VAL A 102 -28.35 3.27 -27.07
N ALA A 103 -28.23 4.06 -25.99
CA ALA A 103 -29.37 4.75 -25.41
C ALA A 103 -29.98 5.76 -26.40
N LYS A 104 -29.15 6.50 -27.15
CA LYS A 104 -29.62 7.41 -28.21
C LYS A 104 -30.30 6.66 -29.35
N ASP A 105 -29.69 5.58 -29.85
CA ASP A 105 -30.24 4.75 -30.93
C ASP A 105 -31.62 4.19 -30.55
N MET A 106 -31.79 3.80 -29.28
CA MET A 106 -33.02 3.21 -28.75
C MET A 106 -33.99 4.22 -28.12
N LYS A 107 -33.66 5.52 -28.11
CA LYS A 107 -34.44 6.58 -27.46
C LYS A 107 -34.70 6.31 -25.96
N ILE A 108 -33.71 5.77 -25.27
CA ILE A 108 -33.74 5.52 -23.82
C ILE A 108 -33.22 6.76 -23.09
N ASN A 109 -34.03 7.29 -22.15
CA ASN A 109 -33.68 8.49 -21.41
C ASN A 109 -32.84 8.23 -20.15
N PHE A 110 -32.94 7.03 -19.57
CA PHE A 110 -32.26 6.64 -18.35
C PHE A 110 -31.75 5.21 -18.46
N VAL A 111 -30.48 5.01 -18.11
CA VAL A 111 -29.87 3.67 -17.99
C VAL A 111 -29.46 3.50 -16.53
N PHE A 112 -29.94 2.43 -15.91
CA PHE A 112 -29.62 2.09 -14.53
C PHE A 112 -28.64 0.93 -14.49
N ASP A 113 -27.64 1.04 -13.62
CA ASP A 113 -26.74 -0.07 -13.32
C ASP A 113 -27.41 -1.03 -12.34
N LYS A 114 -27.64 -2.26 -12.81
CA LYS A 114 -28.22 -3.34 -12.01
C LYS A 114 -27.36 -3.70 -10.79
N ALA A 115 -26.04 -3.50 -10.85
CA ALA A 115 -25.12 -3.82 -9.74
C ALA A 115 -25.24 -2.84 -8.57
N ASN A 116 -25.71 -1.62 -8.79
CA ASN A 116 -25.80 -0.58 -7.75
C ASN A 116 -27.02 -0.72 -6.83
N GLY A 117 -27.86 -1.73 -7.02
CA GLY A 117 -29.00 -2.03 -6.14
C GLY A 117 -30.15 -1.01 -6.15
N ALA A 118 -30.00 0.10 -6.88
CA ALA A 118 -31.03 1.13 -7.02
C ALA A 118 -32.23 0.68 -7.88
N LEU A 119 -32.06 -0.37 -8.70
CA LEU A 119 -33.10 -0.92 -9.56
C LEU A 119 -33.91 -1.98 -8.81
N ILE A 120 -35.15 -1.66 -8.47
CA ILE A 120 -36.07 -2.58 -7.77
C ILE A 120 -36.64 -3.63 -8.75
N TYR A 121 -37.00 -3.21 -9.96
CA TYR A 121 -37.53 -4.09 -11.01
C TYR A 121 -37.20 -3.51 -12.39
N GLY A 122 -36.84 -4.39 -13.33
CA GLY A 122 -36.67 -4.08 -14.74
C GLY A 122 -36.90 -5.35 -15.56
N ASP A 123 -37.69 -5.26 -16.62
CA ASP A 123 -37.94 -6.40 -17.49
C ASP A 123 -36.69 -6.79 -18.29
N LYS A 124 -36.58 -8.07 -18.67
CA LYS A 124 -35.42 -8.60 -19.41
C LYS A 124 -35.24 -7.91 -20.77
N ASP A 125 -36.34 -7.52 -21.43
CA ASP A 125 -36.26 -6.86 -22.73
C ASP A 125 -35.70 -5.44 -22.64
N SER A 126 -35.64 -4.87 -21.43
CA SER A 126 -35.01 -3.57 -21.14
C SER A 126 -33.50 -3.68 -20.90
N ASP A 127 -32.93 -4.89 -20.81
CA ASP A 127 -31.50 -5.09 -20.58
C ASP A 127 -30.70 -4.86 -21.88
N ILE A 128 -29.94 -3.76 -21.91
CA ILE A 128 -29.13 -3.37 -23.07
C ILE A 128 -27.69 -3.89 -23.02
N THR A 129 -27.31 -4.71 -22.03
CA THR A 129 -25.91 -5.13 -21.79
C THR A 129 -25.24 -5.68 -23.05
N PHE A 130 -25.90 -6.60 -23.76
CA PHE A 130 -25.34 -7.19 -24.98
C PHE A 130 -25.20 -6.18 -26.13
N LYS A 131 -26.14 -5.23 -26.26
CA LYS A 131 -26.07 -4.18 -27.29
C LYS A 131 -24.90 -3.24 -27.05
N VAL A 132 -24.64 -2.91 -25.78
CA VAL A 132 -23.48 -2.11 -25.36
C VAL A 132 -22.18 -2.88 -25.63
N LEU A 133 -22.13 -4.18 -25.30
CA LEU A 133 -20.97 -5.03 -25.60
C LEU A 133 -20.70 -5.10 -27.11
N ASP A 134 -21.73 -5.19 -27.95
CA ASP A 134 -21.58 -5.19 -29.40
C ASP A 134 -21.01 -3.86 -29.94
N LYS A 135 -21.28 -2.72 -29.29
CA LYS A 135 -20.69 -1.41 -29.64
C LYS A 135 -19.23 -1.24 -29.22
N LEU A 136 -18.72 -2.11 -28.34
CA LEU A 136 -17.34 -2.06 -27.84
C LEU A 136 -16.35 -2.88 -28.68
N LYS A 137 -16.86 -3.68 -29.63
CA LYS A 137 -16.07 -4.52 -30.54
C LYS A 137 -15.28 -3.69 -31.56
#